data_AF-R2SCA7-F1
#
_entry.id   AF-R2SCA7-F1
#
_cell.length_a   1.000
_cell.length_b   1.000
_cell.length_c   1.000
_cell.angle_alpha   90.00
_cell.angle_beta   90.00
_cell.angle_gamma   90.00
#
_symmetry.space_group_name_H-M   'P 1'
#
loop_
_entity.id
_entity.type
_entity.pdbx_description
1 polymer ?
#
loop_
_entity_poly.entity_id
_entity_poly.type
_entity_poly.pdbx_seq_one_letter_code
_entity_poly.pdbx_strand_id
1 'polypeptide(L)'
;MRKIVANPIELRDAIRCEKKEIALTSGFANMMRPFAEFQKRTKKEMSINEVTEAVDLPASVVLAFDSKTMDKLFKTYQVVVNEDTAKGVELEYVHV
;
A
#
# COMPACT_ATOMS: atom_id res chain seq x y z
N MET A 1 13.87 -6.89 -8.36
CA MET A 1 13.06 -6.53 -9.54
C MET A 1 11.84 -5.78 -9.05
N ARG A 2 11.67 -4.54 -9.49
CA ARG A 2 10.49 -3.71 -9.20
C ARG A 2 9.25 -4.33 -9.84
N LYS A 3 8.17 -4.44 -9.08
CA LYS A 3 6.86 -4.90 -9.58
C LYS A 3 5.92 -3.71 -9.67
N ILE A 4 5.37 -3.46 -10.86
CA ILE A 4 4.30 -2.49 -11.04
C ILE A 4 2.97 -3.18 -10.80
N VAL A 5 2.09 -2.57 -9.99
CA VAL A 5 0.77 -3.09 -9.64
C VAL A 5 -0.31 -2.04 -9.92
N ALA A 6 -1.45 -2.48 -10.44
CA ALA A 6 -2.54 -1.58 -10.83
C ALA A 6 -3.83 -1.79 -10.03
N ASN A 7 -3.87 -2.77 -9.12
CA ASN A 7 -5.08 -3.10 -8.36
C ASN A 7 -4.73 -3.77 -7.01
N PRO A 8 -5.72 -3.90 -6.11
CA PRO A 8 -5.49 -4.47 -4.77
C PRO A 8 -5.03 -5.93 -4.76
N ILE A 9 -5.49 -6.74 -5.73
CA ILE A 9 -5.14 -8.16 -5.83
C ILE A 9 -3.66 -8.32 -6.20
N GLU A 10 -3.19 -7.56 -7.19
CA GLU A 10 -1.79 -7.54 -7.59
C GLU A 10 -0.87 -7.04 -6.48
N LEU A 11 -1.31 -6.06 -5.70
CA LEU A 11 -0.56 -5.57 -4.55
C LEU A 11 -0.46 -6.63 -3.46
N ARG A 12 -1.57 -7.29 -3.11
CA ARG A 12 -1.58 -8.43 -2.17
C ARG A 12 -0.61 -9.52 -2.62
N ASP A 13 -0.68 -9.92 -3.89
CA ASP A 13 0.16 -11.00 -4.41
C ASP A 13 1.64 -10.58 -4.42
N ALA A 14 1.95 -9.33 -4.75
CA ALA A 14 3.31 -8.79 -4.68
C ALA A 14 3.88 -8.80 -3.24
N ILE A 15 3.05 -8.44 -2.24
CA ILE A 15 3.42 -8.49 -0.82
C ILE A 15 3.67 -9.93 -0.37
N ARG A 16 2.76 -10.86 -0.72
CA ARG A 16 2.88 -12.28 -0.41
C ARG A 16 4.13 -12.90 -1.03
N CYS A 17 4.44 -12.53 -2.28
CA CYS A 17 5.64 -12.94 -3.00
C CYS A 17 6.91 -12.15 -2.63
N GLU A 18 6.88 -11.29 -1.60
CA GLU A 18 8.06 -10.59 -1.07
C GLU A 18 8.82 -9.79 -2.14
N LYS A 19 8.08 -9.11 -3.01
CA LYS A 19 8.71 -8.25 -4.03
C LYS A 19 9.39 -7.08 -3.35
N LYS A 20 10.73 -7.01 -3.46
CA LYS A 20 11.56 -5.97 -2.82
C LYS A 20 11.09 -4.53 -3.05
N GLU A 21 10.53 -4.25 -4.21
CA GLU A 21 10.03 -2.93 -4.59
C GLU A 21 8.70 -3.11 -5.33
N ILE A 22 7.65 -2.42 -4.88
CA ILE A 22 6.32 -2.46 -5.48
C ILE A 22 5.89 -1.03 -5.78
N ALA A 23 5.68 -0.72 -7.05
CA ALA A 23 5.19 0.59 -7.48
C ALA A 23 3.74 0.51 -7.93
N LEU A 24 2.93 1.49 -7.54
CA LEU A 24 1.53 1.57 -7.91
C LEU A 24 1.37 2.42 -9.17
N THR A 25 0.48 2.02 -10.07
CA THR A 25 0.08 2.89 -11.19
C THR A 25 -0.62 4.13 -10.66
N SER A 26 -0.51 5.26 -11.35
CA SER A 26 -1.00 6.57 -10.88
C SER A 26 -2.47 6.57 -10.40
N GLY A 27 -3.37 5.87 -11.10
CA GLY A 27 -4.77 5.73 -10.68
C GLY A 27 -4.94 4.98 -9.36
N PHE A 28 -4.21 3.88 -9.19
CA PHE A 28 -4.24 3.09 -7.96
C PHE A 28 -3.45 3.75 -6.82
N ALA A 29 -2.39 4.49 -7.15
CA ALA A 29 -1.61 5.27 -6.21
C ALA A 29 -2.44 6.38 -5.57
N ASN A 30 -3.23 7.11 -6.35
CA ASN A 30 -4.16 8.10 -5.82
C ASN A 30 -5.19 7.49 -4.86
N MET A 31 -5.70 6.31 -5.18
CA MET A 31 -6.65 5.57 -4.34
C MET A 31 -6.04 5.13 -3.01
N MET A 32 -4.77 4.70 -3.02
CA MET A 32 -4.06 4.23 -1.83
C MET A 32 -3.36 5.35 -1.05
N ARG A 33 -3.37 6.60 -1.55
CA ARG A 33 -2.69 7.74 -0.92
C ARG A 33 -3.12 8.00 0.53
N PRO A 34 -4.43 8.00 0.89
CA PRO A 34 -4.84 8.19 2.27
C PRO A 34 -4.25 7.14 3.21
N PHE A 35 -4.18 5.89 2.74
CA PHE A 35 -3.58 4.79 3.49
C PHE A 35 -2.05 4.92 3.59
N ALA A 36 -1.37 5.30 2.51
CA ALA A 36 0.07 5.52 2.52
C ALA A 36 0.48 6.65 3.49
N GLU A 37 -0.28 7.75 3.50
CA GLU A 37 -0.08 8.85 4.44
C GLU A 37 -0.34 8.41 5.89
N PHE A 38 -1.40 7.62 6.11
CA PHE A 38 -1.68 7.04 7.41
C PHE A 38 -0.55 6.13 7.89
N GLN A 39 -0.06 5.20 7.07
CA GLN A 39 1.05 4.31 7.41
C GLN A 39 2.35 5.09 7.72
N LYS A 40 2.62 6.21 7.01
CA LYS A 40 3.77 7.07 7.33
C LYS A 40 3.66 7.73 8.70
N ARG A 41 2.47 8.21 9.06
CA ARG A 41 2.22 8.86 10.37
C ARG A 41 2.20 7.82 11.49
N THR A 42 1.58 6.69 11.21
CA THR A 42 1.34 5.61 12.14
C THR A 42 2.38 4.53 11.93
N LYS A 43 3.52 4.67 12.61
CA LYS A 43 4.56 3.62 12.70
C LYS A 43 4.16 2.42 13.56
N LYS A 44 2.85 2.23 13.79
CA LYS A 44 2.29 1.18 14.62
C LYS A 44 1.67 0.14 13.70
N GLU A 45 1.92 -1.12 14.01
CA GLU A 45 1.22 -2.25 13.39
C GLU A 45 -0.27 -2.15 13.73
N MET A 46 -1.11 -2.18 12.69
CA MET A 46 -2.56 -2.09 12.83
C MET A 46 -3.24 -3.12 11.92
N SER A 47 -4.33 -3.69 12.41
CA SER A 47 -5.15 -4.62 11.64
C SER A 47 -5.91 -3.90 10.53
N ILE A 48 -6.40 -4.65 9.54
CA ILE A 48 -7.23 -4.09 8.46
C ILE A 48 -8.44 -3.34 9.02
N ASN A 49 -9.07 -3.85 10.08
CA ASN A 49 -10.25 -3.25 10.70
C ASN A 49 -9.92 -1.88 11.30
N GLU A 50 -8.84 -1.78 12.08
CA GLU A 50 -8.40 -0.51 12.68
C GLU A 50 -7.98 0.51 11.62
N VAL A 51 -7.39 0.04 10.51
CA VAL A 51 -7.05 0.89 9.36
C VAL A 51 -8.32 1.41 8.69
N THR A 52 -9.32 0.56 8.46
CA THR A 52 -10.58 0.98 7.81
C THR A 52 -11.43 1.91 8.66
N GLU A 53 -11.26 1.90 9.99
CA GLU A 53 -11.86 2.89 10.89
C GLU A 53 -11.16 4.26 10.82
N ALA A 54 -9.86 4.26 10.52
CA ALA A 54 -9.05 5.49 10.47
C ALA A 54 -8.94 6.10 9.06
N VAL A 55 -9.07 5.28 8.02
CA VAL A 55 -8.90 5.65 6.62
C VAL A 55 -10.00 5.00 5.80
N ASP A 56 -10.71 5.82 5.02
CA ASP A 56 -11.69 5.32 4.06
C ASP A 56 -10.98 4.60 2.91
N LEU A 57 -10.95 3.27 3.00
CA LEU A 57 -10.39 2.39 1.97
C LEU A 57 -11.53 1.80 1.13
N PRO A 58 -11.37 1.75 -0.21
CA PRO A 58 -12.34 1.10 -1.06
C PRO A 58 -12.56 -0.36 -0.64
N ALA A 59 -13.80 -0.83 -0.71
CA ALA A 59 -14.16 -2.21 -0.35
C ALA A 59 -13.31 -3.26 -1.11
N SER A 60 -12.91 -2.98 -2.36
CA SER A 60 -12.02 -3.85 -3.13
C SER A 60 -10.63 -4.00 -2.52
N VAL A 61 -10.13 -2.97 -1.82
CA VAL A 61 -8.89 -3.04 -1.03
C VAL A 61 -9.17 -3.88 0.21
N VAL A 62 -10.17 -3.53 1.01
CA VAL A 62 -10.48 -4.25 2.25
C VAL A 62 -10.67 -5.76 2.04
N LEU A 63 -11.35 -6.16 0.96
CA LEU A 63 -11.55 -7.56 0.60
C LEU A 63 -10.29 -8.26 0.07
N ALA A 64 -9.36 -7.53 -0.53
CA ALA A 64 -8.10 -8.10 -1.02
C ALA A 64 -7.10 -8.35 0.10
N PHE A 65 -7.11 -7.52 1.16
CA PHE A 65 -6.13 -7.56 2.23
C PHE A 65 -6.63 -8.38 3.43
N ASP A 66 -6.07 -9.59 3.60
CA ASP A 66 -6.22 -10.33 4.84
C ASP A 66 -5.26 -9.82 5.93
N SER A 67 -5.50 -10.22 7.17
CA SER A 67 -4.68 -9.81 8.33
C SER A 67 -3.20 -10.13 8.15
N LYS A 68 -2.84 -11.22 7.47
CA LYS A 68 -1.43 -11.61 7.23
C LYS A 68 -0.76 -10.68 6.22
N THR A 69 -1.48 -10.29 5.17
CA THR A 69 -1.00 -9.38 4.14
C THR A 69 -0.80 -7.99 4.72
N MET A 70 -1.72 -7.53 5.57
CA MET A 70 -1.58 -6.26 6.29
C MET A 70 -0.41 -6.26 7.25
N ASP A 71 -0.28 -7.28 8.08
CA ASP A 71 0.85 -7.41 9.02
C ASP A 71 2.19 -7.33 8.28
N LYS A 72 2.29 -8.05 7.16
CA LYS A 72 3.47 -8.01 6.29
C LYS A 72 3.69 -6.65 5.64
N LEU A 73 2.63 -5.98 5.19
CA LEU A 73 2.73 -4.63 4.61
C LEU A 73 3.28 -3.61 5.63
N PHE A 74 2.81 -3.67 6.88
CA PHE A 74 3.26 -2.76 7.94
C PHE A 74 4.68 -3.05 8.45
N LYS A 75 5.05 -4.32 8.58
CA LYS A 75 6.35 -4.74 9.11
C LYS A 75 7.47 -4.64 8.08
N THR A 76 7.16 -5.05 6.87
CA THR A 76 8.18 -5.37 5.87
C THR A 76 8.37 -4.23 4.88
N TYR A 77 7.37 -3.37 4.69
CA TYR A 77 7.42 -2.35 3.66
C TYR A 77 7.29 -0.94 4.24
N GLN A 78 8.16 -0.06 3.77
CA GLN A 78 8.02 1.37 3.96
C GLN A 78 7.41 1.97 2.70
N VAL A 79 6.36 2.76 2.87
CA VAL A 79 5.74 3.48 1.76
C VAL A 79 6.45 4.80 1.50
N VAL A 80 6.90 4.99 0.26
CA VAL A 80 7.43 6.23 -0.29
C VAL A 80 6.31 6.86 -1.11
N VAL A 81 6.10 8.16 -0.89
CA VAL A 81 5.09 8.94 -1.61
C VAL A 81 5.91 9.99 -2.35
N ASN A 82 5.99 9.85 -3.66
CA ASN A 82 6.64 10.81 -4.53
C ASN A 82 5.53 11.61 -5.23
N GLU A 83 5.43 12.89 -4.88
CA GLU A 83 4.53 13.82 -5.54
C GLU A 83 5.34 14.62 -6.56
N ASP A 84 5.34 14.14 -7.80
CA ASP A 84 5.87 14.90 -8.93
C ASP A 84 4.69 15.56 -9.65
N THR A 85 4.67 16.90 -9.64
CA THR A 85 3.62 17.72 -10.26
C THR A 85 3.45 17.47 -11.76
N ALA A 86 4.43 16.86 -12.45
CA ALA A 86 4.36 16.53 -13.86
C ALA A 86 3.98 15.06 -14.15
N LYS A 87 4.24 14.13 -13.22
CA LYS A 87 4.03 12.68 -13.43
C LYS A 87 2.87 12.07 -12.63
N GLY A 88 2.31 12.82 -11.68
CA GLY A 88 1.24 12.37 -10.79
C GLY A 88 1.78 11.77 -9.49
N VAL A 89 0.88 11.14 -8.72
CA VAL A 89 1.26 10.47 -7.47
C VAL A 89 1.91 9.12 -7.79
N GLU A 90 3.16 8.95 -7.38
CA GLU A 90 3.84 7.66 -7.37
C GLU A 90 3.91 7.16 -5.92
N LEU A 91 3.27 6.01 -5.67
CA LEU A 91 3.42 5.29 -4.41
C LEU A 91 4.30 4.08 -4.62
N GLU A 92 5.31 3.94 -3.78
CA GLU A 92 6.22 2.81 -3.81
C GLU A 92 6.34 2.17 -2.42
N TYR A 93 6.19 0.86 -2.34
CA TYR A 93 6.45 0.07 -1.15
C TYR A 93 7.83 -0.57 -1.30
N VAL A 94 8.76 -0.15 -0.44
CA VAL A 94 10.15 -0.64 -0.44
C VAL A 94 10.35 -1.54 0.77
N HIS A 95 10.86 -2.73 0.53
CA HIS A 95 11.16 -3.68 1.59
C HIS A 95 12.29 -3.14 2.48
N VAL A 96 12.05 -3.09 3.78
CA VAL A 96 13.00 -2.63 4.81
C VAL A 96 13.73 -3.79 5.47
#